data_AF-A0A0Q5T5T1-F1
#
_entry.id   AF-A0A0Q5T5T1-F1
#
_cell.length_a   1.000
_cell.length_b   1.000
_cell.length_c   1.000
_cell.angle_alpha   90.00
_cell.angle_beta   90.00
_cell.angle_gamma   90.00
#
_symmetry.space_group_name_H-M   'P 1'
#
loop_
_entity.id
_entity.type
_entity.pdbx_description
1 polymer ?
#
loop_
_entity_poly.entity_id
_entity_poly.type
_entity_poly.pdbx_seq_one_letter_code
_entity_poly.pdbx_strand_id
1 'polypeptide(L)'
;MRLHLAAILILCIEHVSKAVAQGMPISPCPKVFQYRFDGSEWFGLMAVRSPDGHQPLHIRVTLSMRGKPTTNYLGEIELLTRGKFTHNAPVLYKIRFPKHHFPPKLLLMSANNHVICFGSGEHSIFMTQIQLEHIRKLSFIPDKKSSLLLDPDEEEEVRKTDEKPPSAPHIQFKKYASGF
;
A
#
# COMPACT_ATOMS: atom_id res chain seq x y z
N MET A 1 -19.09 -23.79 -51.51
CA MET A 1 -19.56 -22.62 -50.70
C MET A 1 -19.39 -22.82 -49.19
N ARG A 2 -20.07 -23.78 -48.52
CA ARG A 2 -20.01 -23.92 -47.04
C ARG A 2 -18.58 -24.02 -46.44
N LEU A 3 -17.68 -24.75 -47.09
CA LEU A 3 -16.28 -24.89 -46.63
C LEU A 3 -15.50 -23.56 -46.64
N HIS A 4 -15.72 -22.69 -47.62
CA HIS A 4 -15.05 -21.39 -47.71
C HIS A 4 -15.54 -20.41 -46.62
N LEU A 5 -16.84 -20.44 -46.31
CA LEU A 5 -17.40 -19.65 -45.22
C LEU A 5 -16.81 -20.05 -43.86
N ALA A 6 -16.63 -21.36 -43.61
CA ALA A 6 -15.96 -21.86 -42.41
C ALA A 6 -14.48 -21.44 -42.35
N ALA A 7 -13.74 -21.54 -43.45
CA ALA A 7 -12.34 -21.10 -43.52
C ALA A 7 -12.18 -19.59 -43.29
N ILE A 8 -13.05 -18.76 -43.89
CA ILE A 8 -13.08 -17.31 -43.65
C ILE A 8 -13.41 -17.02 -42.18
N LEU A 9 -14.39 -17.70 -41.58
CA LEU A 9 -14.74 -17.53 -40.17
C LEU A 9 -13.55 -17.84 -39.25
N ILE A 10 -12.84 -18.94 -39.47
CA ILE A 10 -11.65 -19.34 -38.69
C ILE A 10 -10.55 -18.28 -38.83
N LEU A 11 -10.26 -17.82 -40.06
CA LEU A 11 -9.28 -16.76 -40.31
C LEU A 11 -9.69 -15.44 -39.63
N CYS A 12 -10.98 -15.07 -39.65
CA CYS A 12 -11.47 -13.89 -38.94
C CYS A 12 -11.30 -14.03 -37.42
N ILE A 13 -11.61 -15.19 -36.82
CA ILE A 13 -11.43 -15.45 -35.39
C ILE A 13 -9.95 -15.32 -34.99
N GLU A 14 -9.03 -15.86 -35.79
CA GLU A 14 -7.58 -15.71 -35.53
C GLU A 14 -7.10 -14.25 -35.62
N HIS A 15 -7.52 -13.51 -36.64
CA HIS A 15 -7.10 -12.11 -36.82
C HIS A 15 -7.70 -11.20 -35.73
N VAL A 16 -8.96 -11.39 -35.34
CA VAL A 16 -9.59 -10.64 -34.24
C VAL A 16 -8.90 -10.96 -32.90
N SER A 17 -8.57 -12.23 -32.65
CA SER A 17 -7.83 -12.63 -31.44
C SER A 17 -6.44 -11.97 -31.36
N LYS A 18 -5.72 -11.86 -32.49
CA LYS A 18 -4.42 -11.18 -32.56
C LYS A 18 -4.57 -9.66 -32.39
N ALA A 19 -5.61 -9.04 -32.96
CA ALA A 19 -5.84 -7.60 -32.88
C ALA A 19 -6.13 -7.09 -31.46
N VAL A 20 -6.78 -7.90 -30.61
CA VAL A 20 -7.08 -7.55 -29.20
C VAL A 20 -5.86 -7.77 -28.27
N ALA A 21 -4.87 -8.58 -28.68
CA ALA A 21 -3.77 -9.02 -27.82
C ALA A 21 -2.49 -8.15 -27.89
N GLN A 22 -2.37 -7.22 -28.83
CA GLN A 22 -1.13 -6.45 -29.06
C GLN A 22 -0.97 -5.26 -28.09
N GLY A 23 -0.65 -5.56 -26.83
CA GLY A 23 -0.14 -4.55 -25.87
C GLY A 23 -0.67 -4.67 -24.44
N MET A 24 -1.71 -5.46 -24.19
CA MET A 24 -2.22 -5.73 -22.84
C MET A 24 -1.40 -6.86 -22.19
N PRO A 25 -0.61 -6.60 -21.11
CA PRO A 25 0.03 -7.67 -20.36
C PRO A 25 -1.01 -8.49 -19.60
N ILE A 26 -0.79 -9.81 -19.56
CA ILE A 26 -1.60 -10.73 -18.76
C ILE A 26 -1.06 -10.72 -17.33
N SER A 27 -1.94 -10.66 -16.33
CA SER A 27 -1.52 -10.79 -14.94
C SER A 27 -1.04 -12.21 -14.64
N PRO A 28 0.14 -12.39 -14.02
CA PRO A 28 0.58 -13.70 -13.56
C PRO A 28 -0.29 -14.26 -12.42
N CYS A 29 -1.02 -13.41 -11.68
CA CYS A 29 -1.92 -13.84 -10.59
C CYS A 29 -3.27 -13.11 -10.65
N PRO A 30 -4.19 -13.48 -11.58
CA PRO A 30 -5.44 -12.74 -11.82
C PRO A 30 -6.36 -12.60 -10.59
N LYS A 31 -6.22 -13.47 -9.58
CA LYS A 31 -6.97 -13.42 -8.33
C LYS A 31 -6.48 -12.34 -7.34
N VAL A 32 -5.25 -11.85 -7.51
CA VAL A 32 -4.57 -10.93 -6.57
C VAL A 32 -4.24 -9.59 -7.22
N PHE A 33 -3.88 -9.60 -8.52
CA PHE A 33 -3.54 -8.43 -9.30
C PHE A 33 -4.15 -8.53 -10.70
N GLN A 34 -4.66 -7.43 -11.26
CA GLN A 34 -5.15 -7.37 -12.63
C GLN A 34 -4.82 -6.04 -13.29
N TYR A 35 -4.46 -6.07 -14.56
CA TYR A 35 -4.36 -4.86 -15.37
C TYR A 35 -5.75 -4.31 -15.69
N ARG A 36 -5.85 -2.98 -15.74
CA ARG A 36 -7.04 -2.22 -16.07
C ARG A 36 -6.66 -0.98 -16.86
N PHE A 37 -7.60 -0.51 -17.68
CA PHE A 37 -7.51 0.72 -18.45
C PHE A 37 -8.77 1.53 -18.18
N ASP A 38 -8.65 2.81 -17.83
CA ASP A 38 -9.79 3.69 -17.51
C ASP A 38 -10.25 4.56 -18.70
N GLY A 39 -9.69 4.33 -19.89
CA GLY A 39 -9.89 5.18 -21.07
C GLY A 39 -8.77 6.20 -21.27
N SER A 40 -7.97 6.48 -20.24
CA SER A 40 -6.85 7.43 -20.30
C SER A 40 -5.50 6.78 -20.01
N GLU A 41 -5.42 5.94 -18.97
CA GLU A 41 -4.17 5.34 -18.51
C GLU A 41 -4.36 3.86 -18.12
N TRP A 42 -3.26 3.12 -18.18
CA TRP A 42 -3.20 1.78 -17.61
C TRP A 42 -2.86 1.85 -16.12
N PHE A 43 -3.50 1.00 -15.33
CA PHE A 43 -3.21 0.82 -13.93
C PHE A 43 -3.33 -0.65 -13.51
N GLY A 44 -2.70 -1.00 -12.41
CA GLY A 44 -2.89 -2.27 -11.72
C GLY A 44 -3.95 -2.13 -10.64
N LEU A 45 -4.90 -3.06 -10.59
CA LEU A 45 -5.79 -3.23 -9.44
C LEU A 45 -5.30 -4.44 -8.64
N MET A 46 -5.01 -4.28 -7.35
CA MET A 46 -4.66 -5.40 -6.48
C MET A 46 -5.57 -5.53 -5.25
N ALA A 47 -5.74 -6.76 -4.80
CA ALA A 47 -6.47 -7.12 -3.58
C ALA A 47 -5.53 -7.91 -2.65
N VAL A 48 -5.14 -7.29 -1.53
CA VAL A 48 -4.23 -7.88 -0.53
C VAL A 48 -5.02 -8.09 0.76
N ARG A 49 -4.88 -9.23 1.43
CA ARG A 49 -5.60 -9.48 2.68
C ARG A 49 -4.99 -8.69 3.82
N SER A 50 -5.81 -8.08 4.66
CA SER A 50 -5.35 -7.39 5.87
C SER A 50 -4.74 -8.43 6.83
N PRO A 51 -3.53 -8.18 7.37
CA PRO A 51 -2.98 -8.99 8.45
C PRO A 51 -3.82 -8.81 9.73
N ASP A 52 -3.49 -9.59 10.76
CA ASP A 52 -4.06 -9.44 12.10
C ASP A 52 -3.93 -8.01 12.64
N GLY A 53 -4.90 -7.62 13.47
CA GLY A 53 -5.27 -6.23 13.80
C GLY A 53 -4.22 -5.35 14.48
N HIS A 54 -2.97 -5.80 14.61
CA HIS A 54 -1.85 -5.09 15.20
C HIS A 54 -0.63 -4.94 14.28
N GLN A 55 -0.58 -5.63 13.14
CA GLN A 55 0.55 -5.54 12.21
C GLN A 55 0.32 -4.47 11.13
N PRO A 56 1.31 -3.61 10.83
CA PRO A 56 1.30 -2.80 9.62
C PRO A 56 1.21 -3.68 8.37
N LEU A 57 0.53 -3.20 7.33
CA LEU A 57 0.54 -3.84 6.02
C LEU A 57 1.57 -3.15 5.13
N HIS A 58 2.72 -3.81 4.94
CA HIS A 58 3.78 -3.42 4.04
C HIS A 58 3.62 -4.18 2.72
N ILE A 59 3.39 -3.47 1.62
CA ILE A 59 3.27 -4.03 0.28
C ILE A 59 4.45 -3.56 -0.57
N ARG A 60 5.07 -4.50 -1.29
CA ARG A 60 6.15 -4.24 -2.25
C ARG A 60 5.78 -4.83 -3.59
N VAL A 61 5.89 -4.04 -4.64
CA VAL A 61 5.58 -4.41 -6.03
C VAL A 61 6.80 -4.12 -6.89
N THR A 62 7.37 -5.17 -7.47
CA THR A 62 8.43 -5.06 -8.48
C THR A 62 7.83 -5.22 -9.86
N LEU A 63 8.06 -4.22 -10.70
CA LEU A 63 7.61 -4.10 -12.08
C LEU A 63 8.82 -4.13 -13.01
N SER A 64 8.63 -4.55 -14.26
CA SER A 64 9.65 -4.46 -15.31
C SER A 64 9.10 -3.81 -16.57
N MET A 65 9.90 -2.96 -17.20
CA MET A 65 9.55 -2.30 -18.45
C MET A 65 10.72 -2.32 -19.44
N ARG A 66 10.38 -2.23 -20.73
CA ARG A 66 11.36 -2.07 -21.80
C ARG A 66 11.88 -0.63 -21.83
N GLY A 67 13.20 -0.47 -21.96
CA GLY A 67 13.84 0.84 -22.05
C GLY A 67 13.90 1.61 -20.72
N LYS A 68 14.25 2.89 -20.81
CA LYS A 68 14.36 3.82 -19.67
C LYS A 68 13.01 4.52 -19.43
N PRO A 69 12.62 4.81 -18.17
CA PRO A 69 11.50 5.70 -17.87
C PRO A 69 11.63 7.05 -18.60
N THR A 70 10.54 7.46 -19.23
CA THR A 70 10.37 8.74 -19.94
C THR A 70 10.13 9.92 -19.00
N THR A 71 9.74 9.64 -17.74
CA THR A 71 9.39 10.62 -16.72
C THR A 71 10.07 10.30 -15.39
N ASN A 72 10.29 11.32 -14.55
CA ASN A 72 10.78 11.14 -13.17
C ASN A 72 9.73 10.46 -12.25
N TYR A 73 8.46 10.46 -12.64
CA TYR A 73 7.41 9.68 -11.98
C TYR A 73 7.54 8.20 -12.36
N LEU A 74 7.79 7.35 -11.37
CA LEU A 74 7.97 5.90 -11.54
C LEU A 74 6.71 5.08 -11.22
N GLY A 75 5.60 5.74 -10.89
CA GLY A 75 4.38 5.09 -10.38
C GLY A 75 4.24 5.20 -8.86
N GLU A 76 3.08 4.80 -8.34
CA GLU A 76 2.78 4.80 -6.91
C GLU A 76 1.72 3.74 -6.55
N ILE A 77 1.61 3.43 -5.25
CA ILE A 77 0.59 2.53 -4.71
C ILE A 77 -0.41 3.35 -3.88
N GLU A 78 -1.63 3.43 -4.37
CA GLU A 78 -2.76 4.17 -3.79
C GLU A 78 -3.74 3.21 -3.10
N LEU A 79 -4.13 3.50 -1.86
CA LEU A 79 -5.14 2.74 -1.13
C LEU A 79 -6.55 3.16 -1.58
N LEU A 80 -7.36 2.20 -2.05
CA LEU A 80 -8.74 2.45 -2.49
C LEU A 80 -9.76 2.21 -1.37
N THR A 81 -9.59 1.16 -0.58
CA THR A 81 -10.55 0.84 0.49
C THR A 81 -10.38 1.77 1.69
N ARG A 82 -11.50 2.31 2.20
CA ARG A 82 -11.53 3.21 3.37
C ARG A 82 -12.01 2.48 4.62
N GLY A 83 -11.66 3.00 5.80
CA GLY A 83 -12.18 2.55 7.10
C GLY A 83 -11.25 1.63 7.90
N LYS A 84 -11.81 0.98 8.92
CA LYS A 84 -11.16 -0.08 9.70
C LYS A 84 -11.37 -1.41 8.97
N PHE A 85 -10.35 -2.27 8.97
CA PHE A 85 -10.39 -3.57 8.33
C PHE A 85 -10.42 -4.65 9.41
N THR A 86 -11.30 -5.63 9.25
CA THR A 86 -11.25 -6.86 10.05
C THR A 86 -10.10 -7.74 9.57
N HIS A 87 -9.68 -8.69 10.41
CA HIS A 87 -8.70 -9.70 10.03
C HIS A 87 -9.11 -10.39 8.72
N ASN A 88 -8.14 -10.63 7.83
CA ASN A 88 -8.31 -11.35 6.56
C ASN A 88 -9.20 -10.64 5.52
N ALA A 89 -9.71 -9.43 5.80
CA ALA A 89 -10.50 -8.65 4.85
C ALA A 89 -9.67 -8.23 3.62
N PRO A 90 -10.24 -8.24 2.40
CA PRO A 90 -9.55 -7.76 1.21
C PRO A 90 -9.40 -6.23 1.21
N VAL A 91 -8.16 -5.77 1.13
CA VAL A 91 -7.77 -4.37 0.99
C VAL A 91 -7.45 -4.11 -0.48
N LEU A 92 -8.16 -3.17 -1.10
CA LEU A 92 -7.99 -2.83 -2.52
C LEU A 92 -7.01 -1.66 -2.68
N TYR A 93 -6.14 -1.75 -3.69
CA TYR A 93 -5.18 -0.72 -4.06
C TYR A 93 -5.11 -0.51 -5.58
N LYS A 94 -4.91 0.74 -6.02
CA LYS A 94 -4.53 1.13 -7.38
C LYS A 94 -3.02 1.28 -7.45
N ILE A 95 -2.36 0.52 -8.30
CA ILE A 95 -0.96 0.72 -8.70
C ILE A 95 -0.98 1.60 -9.94
N ARG A 96 -0.53 2.83 -9.82
CA ARG A 96 -0.36 3.73 -10.97
C ARG A 96 1.00 3.48 -11.60
N PHE A 97 1.06 3.42 -12.92
CA PHE A 97 2.29 3.13 -13.67
C PHE A 97 2.99 4.43 -14.13
N PRO A 98 4.29 4.40 -14.43
CA PRO A 98 4.93 5.50 -15.14
C PRO A 98 4.27 5.72 -16.51
N LYS A 99 4.20 6.98 -16.98
CA LYS A 99 3.57 7.31 -18.27
C LYS A 99 4.41 6.79 -19.44
N HIS A 100 4.02 5.63 -19.96
CA HIS A 100 4.72 4.90 -21.00
C HIS A 100 3.73 4.28 -22.00
N HIS A 101 4.18 4.01 -23.24
CA HIS A 101 3.32 3.48 -24.30
C HIS A 101 2.66 2.13 -23.96
N PHE A 102 3.32 1.34 -23.13
CA PHE A 102 2.81 0.05 -22.64
C PHE A 102 3.01 -0.04 -21.12
N PRO A 103 2.02 -0.59 -20.38
CA PRO A 103 2.16 -0.83 -18.94
C PRO A 103 3.26 -1.86 -18.64
N PRO A 104 3.96 -1.72 -17.50
CA PRO A 104 5.05 -2.61 -17.12
C PRO A 104 4.53 -3.99 -16.67
N LYS A 105 5.33 -5.03 -16.91
CA LYS A 105 5.07 -6.42 -16.46
C LYS A 105 5.32 -6.58 -14.97
N LEU A 106 4.41 -7.23 -14.26
CA LEU A 106 4.56 -7.58 -12.85
C LEU A 106 5.59 -8.72 -12.69
N LEU A 107 6.72 -8.42 -12.04
CA LEU A 107 7.75 -9.40 -11.69
C LEU A 107 7.43 -10.10 -10.39
N LEU A 108 7.19 -9.33 -9.33
CA LEU A 108 7.01 -9.84 -7.97
C LEU A 108 6.10 -8.92 -7.18
N MET A 109 5.25 -9.49 -6.35
CA MET A 109 4.47 -8.77 -5.36
C MET A 109 4.54 -9.49 -4.03
N SER A 110 4.82 -8.75 -2.96
CA SER A 110 4.82 -9.28 -1.59
C SER A 110 4.03 -8.40 -0.63
N ALA A 111 3.48 -9.04 0.40
CA ALA A 111 2.81 -8.41 1.52
C ALA A 111 3.44 -8.92 2.82
N ASN A 112 3.89 -8.01 3.70
CA ASN A 112 4.64 -8.32 4.92
C ASN A 112 5.77 -9.35 4.66
N ASN A 113 6.58 -9.09 3.63
CA ASN A 113 7.69 -9.93 3.14
C ASN A 113 7.29 -11.32 2.57
N HIS A 114 6.02 -11.70 2.56
CA HIS A 114 5.53 -12.93 1.94
C HIS A 114 5.19 -12.69 0.47
N VAL A 115 5.75 -13.49 -0.45
CA VAL A 115 5.45 -13.38 -1.89
C VAL A 115 4.03 -13.87 -2.15
N ILE A 116 3.18 -12.97 -2.67
CA ILE A 116 1.77 -13.24 -3.02
C ILE A 116 1.54 -13.29 -4.53
N CYS A 117 2.51 -12.86 -5.33
CA CYS A 117 2.54 -13.07 -6.77
C CYS A 117 3.96 -13.03 -7.33
N PHE A 118 4.21 -13.83 -8.38
CA PHE A 118 5.46 -13.83 -9.14
C PHE A 118 5.17 -14.07 -10.63
N GLY A 119 5.92 -13.42 -11.52
CA GLY A 119 5.73 -13.49 -12.97
C GLY A 119 7.04 -13.32 -13.75
N SER A 120 6.98 -13.56 -15.05
CA SER A 120 8.11 -13.34 -15.95
C SER A 120 8.35 -11.86 -16.22
N GLY A 121 9.62 -11.48 -16.28
CA GLY A 121 10.03 -10.10 -16.55
C GLY A 121 9.85 -9.68 -18.00
N GLU A 122 10.19 -8.42 -18.27
CA GLU A 122 10.38 -7.98 -19.65
C GLU A 122 11.66 -8.56 -20.25
N HIS A 123 11.53 -9.20 -21.41
CA HIS A 123 12.65 -9.85 -22.11
C HIS A 123 13.17 -8.89 -23.19
N SER A 124 14.11 -8.03 -22.79
CA SER A 124 14.67 -6.98 -23.64
C SER A 124 16.14 -6.74 -23.29
N ILE A 125 16.97 -6.46 -24.30
CA ILE A 125 18.38 -6.03 -24.14
C ILE A 125 18.51 -4.77 -23.27
N PHE A 126 17.47 -3.93 -23.24
CA PHE A 126 17.34 -2.80 -22.33
C PHE A 126 16.04 -2.94 -21.54
N MET A 127 16.14 -3.19 -20.25
CA MET A 127 15.01 -3.27 -19.33
C MET A 127 15.30 -2.44 -18.07
N THR A 128 14.24 -1.86 -17.50
CA THR A 128 14.27 -1.19 -16.20
C THR A 128 13.38 -1.95 -15.24
N GLN A 129 13.88 -2.24 -14.04
CA GLN A 129 13.06 -2.67 -12.93
C GLN A 129 12.65 -1.47 -12.09
N ILE A 130 11.37 -1.42 -11.72
CA ILE A 130 10.81 -0.40 -10.84
C ILE A 130 10.28 -1.11 -9.59
N GLN A 131 10.61 -0.60 -8.42
CA GLN A 131 10.11 -1.11 -7.15
C GLN A 131 9.28 -0.03 -6.48
N LEU A 132 8.02 -0.35 -6.20
CA LEU A 132 7.10 0.49 -5.46
C LEU A 132 6.84 -0.15 -4.09
N GLU A 133 6.89 0.66 -3.03
CA GLU A 133 6.64 0.22 -1.65
C GLU A 133 5.58 1.10 -0.99
N HIS A 134 4.72 0.50 -0.17
CA HIS A 134 3.67 1.20 0.55
C HIS A 134 3.47 0.55 1.93
N ILE A 135 3.49 1.36 2.98
CA ILE A 135 3.31 0.91 4.36
C ILE A 135 2.06 1.56 4.95
N ARG A 136 1.02 0.77 5.16
CA ARG A 136 -0.16 1.17 5.92
C ARG A 136 0.09 0.94 7.41
N LYS A 137 0.33 2.02 8.16
CA LYS A 137 0.38 2.01 9.63
C LYS A 137 -1.05 1.99 10.20
N LEU A 138 -1.24 1.29 11.32
CA LEU A 138 -2.47 1.36 12.11
C LEU A 138 -2.42 2.60 13.00
N SER A 139 -3.44 3.45 12.93
CA SER A 139 -3.62 4.55 13.86
C SER A 139 -4.29 4.05 15.13
N PHE A 140 -3.53 3.93 16.21
CA PHE A 140 -4.09 3.74 17.55
C PHE A 140 -4.84 5.03 17.93
N ILE A 141 -6.17 4.97 17.93
CA ILE A 141 -7.00 5.97 18.61
C ILE A 141 -7.20 5.40 20.02
N PRO A 142 -6.62 5.99 21.08
CA PRO A 142 -6.87 5.51 22.43
C PRO A 142 -8.33 5.75 22.79
N ASP A 143 -9.03 4.69 23.21
CA ASP A 143 -10.41 4.80 23.65
C ASP A 143 -10.46 5.64 24.94
N LYS A 144 -11.17 6.78 24.89
CA LYS A 144 -11.36 7.73 26.00
C LYS A 144 -12.00 7.14 27.28
N LYS A 145 -12.30 5.84 27.29
CA LYS A 145 -13.03 5.16 28.37
C LYS A 145 -12.12 4.50 29.42
N SER A 146 -10.81 4.38 29.17
CA SER A 146 -9.87 3.72 30.10
C SER A 146 -9.37 4.62 31.25
N SER A 147 -9.70 5.91 31.27
CA SER A 147 -9.22 6.89 32.27
C SER A 147 -10.28 7.27 33.32
N LEU A 148 -11.31 6.44 33.52
CA LEU A 148 -12.41 6.68 34.45
C LEU A 148 -12.62 5.51 35.45
N LEU A 149 -11.58 4.68 35.65
CA LEU A 149 -11.53 3.66 36.70
C LEU A 149 -10.41 4.02 37.69
N LEU A 150 -10.69 5.04 38.50
CA LEU A 150 -10.08 5.25 39.80
C LEU A 150 -11.26 5.55 40.73
N ASP A 151 -11.63 4.57 41.55
CA ASP A 151 -12.76 4.67 42.47
C ASP A 151 -12.48 5.69 43.58
N PRO A 152 -13.46 6.53 43.98
CA PRO A 152 -13.27 7.54 45.01
C PRO A 152 -13.87 7.09 46.35
N ASP A 153 -13.18 6.22 47.08
CA ASP A 153 -13.54 5.85 48.46
C ASP A 153 -12.29 5.71 49.34
N GLU A 154 -12.07 6.70 50.21
CA GLU A 154 -11.53 6.59 51.58
C GLU A 154 -11.34 8.01 52.17
N GLU A 155 -12.39 8.54 52.80
CA GLU A 155 -12.32 9.73 53.66
C GLU A 155 -12.21 9.35 55.15
N GLU A 156 -11.58 10.25 55.92
CA GLU A 156 -11.54 10.35 57.39
C GLU A 156 -10.72 9.35 58.25
N GLU A 157 -9.59 9.81 58.80
CA GLU A 157 -9.42 9.81 60.27
C GLU A 157 -8.66 11.04 60.84
N VAL A 158 -9.43 12.05 61.26
CA VAL A 158 -9.39 12.73 62.58
C VAL A 158 -8.07 13.28 63.21
N ARG A 159 -8.10 14.59 63.55
CA ARG A 159 -7.39 15.38 64.62
C ARG A 159 -5.95 15.94 64.45
N LYS A 160 -5.91 17.19 63.98
CA LYS A 160 -5.67 18.43 64.77
C LYS A 160 -4.54 18.47 65.84
N THR A 161 -3.46 19.23 65.56
CA THR A 161 -2.87 20.25 66.47
C THR A 161 -2.00 21.27 65.71
N ASP A 162 -1.84 22.47 66.26
CA ASP A 162 -1.19 23.66 65.69
C ASP A 162 0.36 23.66 65.74
N GLU A 163 1.04 24.34 64.80
CA GLU A 163 1.92 25.52 65.04
C GLU A 163 2.88 25.91 63.84
N LYS A 164 2.81 27.19 63.48
CA LYS A 164 3.76 28.17 62.87
C LYS A 164 5.06 27.77 62.07
N PRO A 165 5.39 28.45 60.94
CA PRO A 165 6.56 28.17 60.08
C PRO A 165 7.83 29.01 60.36
N PRO A 166 9.01 28.52 59.94
CA PRO A 166 9.84 29.18 58.90
C PRO A 166 10.52 28.15 57.95
N SER A 167 11.27 28.42 56.85
CA SER A 167 11.60 29.60 56.01
C SER A 167 12.23 29.13 54.66
N ALA A 168 12.34 30.00 53.64
CA ALA A 168 13.04 29.71 52.37
C ALA A 168 14.58 29.94 52.44
N PRO A 169 15.37 29.47 51.46
CA PRO A 169 15.69 30.37 50.33
C PRO A 169 15.80 29.72 48.92
N HIS A 170 15.64 30.56 47.89
CA HIS A 170 15.92 30.27 46.47
C HIS A 170 17.42 30.16 46.16
N ILE A 171 17.82 29.27 45.23
CA ILE A 171 18.88 29.53 44.22
C ILE A 171 18.50 28.85 42.88
N GLN A 172 18.68 29.55 41.75
CA GLN A 172 18.52 29.01 40.39
C GLN A 172 19.85 28.51 39.79
N PHE A 173 19.79 27.61 38.79
CA PHE A 173 20.93 27.33 37.91
C PHE A 173 20.66 27.68 36.43
N LYS A 174 21.72 28.14 35.77
CA LYS A 174 21.72 28.83 34.45
C LYS A 174 21.47 27.91 33.26
N LYS A 175 20.84 28.48 32.21
CA LYS A 175 21.02 28.03 30.82
C LYS A 175 22.35 28.56 30.26
N TYR A 176 23.00 27.76 29.41
CA TYR A 176 23.98 28.23 28.43
C TYR A 176 23.40 28.07 27.02
N ALA A 177 23.74 28.99 26.12
CA ALA A 177 23.36 28.97 24.71
C ALA A 177 24.62 29.06 23.83
N SER A 178 24.52 28.54 22.61
CA SER A 178 25.61 28.34 21.66
C SER A 178 26.26 29.65 21.17
N GLY A 179 27.55 29.58 20.85
CA GLY A 179 28.28 30.63 20.15
C GLY A 179 28.16 30.55 18.62
N PHE A 180 28.75 31.55 17.96
CA PHE A 180 28.96 31.66 16.51
C PHE A 180 29.94 30.60 15.97
#